data_AF-A0A979GYC2-F1
#
_entry.id   AF-A0A979GYC2-F1
#
_cell.length_a   1.000
_cell.length_b   1.000
_cell.length_c   1.000
_cell.angle_alpha   90.00
_cell.angle_beta   90.00
_cell.angle_gamma   90.00
#
_symmetry.space_group_name_H-M   'P 1'
#
loop_
_entity.id
_entity.type
_entity.pdbx_description
1 polymer ?
#
loop_
_entity_poly.entity_id
_entity_poly.type
_entity_poly.pdbx_seq_one_letter_code
_entity_poly.pdbx_strand_id
1 'polypeptide(L)' 'MTTKNRLIASLKIWIVIYPSITLFLYLFGPTMSLLPLYLRTFLLTIILVPWIVFAGLPLLERLLNMRQVKKTKRQ' A
#
# COMPACT_ATOMS: atom_id res chain seq x y z
N MET A 1 11.57 -14.93 16.13
CA MET A 1 11.14 -14.76 14.71
C MET A 1 12.34 -14.97 13.81
N THR A 2 12.24 -15.87 12.83
CA THR A 2 13.33 -16.10 11.87
C THR A 2 13.42 -14.92 10.90
N THR A 3 14.61 -14.66 10.35
CA THR A 3 14.84 -13.58 9.37
C THR A 3 13.91 -13.68 8.16
N LYS A 4 13.53 -14.90 7.77
CA LYS A 4 12.57 -15.17 6.70
C LYS A 4 11.20 -14.51 6.94
N ASN A 5 10.68 -14.57 8.17
CA ASN A 5 9.38 -13.98 8.50
C ASN A 5 9.40 -12.45 8.42
N ARG A 6 10.51 -11.81 8.77
CA ARG A 6 10.68 -10.35 8.66
C ARG A 6 10.71 -9.90 7.20
N LEU A 7 11.36 -10.68 6.34
CA LEU A 7 11.48 -10.40 4.91
C LEU A 7 10.15 -10.56 4.17
N ILE A 8 9.33 -11.53 4.57
CA ILE A 8 7.97 -11.69 4.04
C ILE A 8 7.09 -10.51 4.46
N ALA A 9 7.19 -10.04 5.70
CA ALA A 9 6.42 -8.90 6.18
C ALA A 9 6.79 -7.60 5.42
N SER A 10 8.08 -7.34 5.20
CA SER A 10 8.52 -6.16 4.44
C SER A 10 8.06 -6.22 2.98
N LEU A 11 8.12 -7.39 2.34
CA LEU A 11 7.62 -7.56 0.96
C LEU A 11 6.12 -7.31 0.85
N LYS A 12 5.32 -7.77 1.83
CA LYS A 12 3.88 -7.49 1.87
C LYS A 12 3.62 -5.99 1.91
N ILE A 13 4.30 -5.28 2.81
CA ILE A 13 4.18 -3.82 2.92
C ILE A 13 4.58 -3.16 1.59
N TRP A 14 5.69 -3.59 0.98
CA TRP A 14 6.19 -3.04 -0.27
C TRP A 14 5.18 -3.18 -1.43
N ILE A 15 4.51 -4.34 -1.54
CA ILE A 15 3.46 -4.60 -2.53
C ILE A 15 2.25 -3.66 -2.36
N VAL A 16 1.99 -3.16 -1.15
CA VAL A 16 0.92 -2.15 -0.93
C VAL A 16 1.42 -0.74 -1.25
N ILE A 17 2.61 -0.40 -0.76
CA ILE A 17 3.12 0.98 -0.80
C ILE A 17 3.36 1.45 -2.24
N TYR A 18 4.11 0.69 -3.04
CA TYR A 18 4.51 1.13 -4.38
C TYR A 18 3.33 1.43 -5.33
N PRO A 19 2.34 0.53 -5.50
CA PRO A 19 1.18 0.84 -6.33
C PRO A 19 0.29 1.93 -5.72
N SER A 20 0.22 2.05 -4.38
CA SER A 20 -0.52 3.14 -3.75
C SER A 20 0.13 4.50 -4.05
N ILE A 21 1.45 4.62 -3.89
CA ILE A 21 2.19 5.84 -4.24
C ILE A 21 1.96 6.19 -5.71
N THR A 22 2.09 5.21 -6.61
CA THR A 22 1.93 5.42 -8.05
C THR A 22 0.52 5.88 -8.39
N LEU A 23 -0.50 5.24 -7.82
CA LEU A 23 -1.90 5.62 -8.01
C LEU A 23 -2.18 7.04 -7.51
N PHE A 24 -1.70 7.38 -6.32
CA PHE A 24 -1.90 8.72 -5.75
C PHE A 24 -1.12 9.78 -6.54
N LEU A 25 0.10 9.49 -6.98
CA LEU A 25 0.85 10.40 -7.85
C LEU A 25 0.17 10.59 -9.20
N TYR A 26 -0.45 9.54 -9.77
CA TYR A 26 -1.19 9.63 -11.02
C TYR A 26 -2.47 10.48 -10.87
N LEU A 27 -3.22 10.27 -9.79
CA LEU A 27 -4.48 10.99 -9.52
C LEU A 27 -4.27 12.45 -9.07
N PHE A 28 -3.34 12.67 -8.14
CA PHE A 28 -3.09 13.99 -7.52
C PHE A 28 -1.93 14.76 -8.15
N GLY A 29 -1.10 14.11 -8.98
CA GLY A 29 0.05 14.76 -9.61
C GLY A 29 -0.32 15.96 -10.50
N PRO A 30 -1.30 15.83 -11.41
CA PRO A 30 -1.75 16.93 -12.26
C PRO A 30 -2.39 18.07 -11.47
N THR A 31 -3.20 17.76 -10.44
CA THR A 31 -3.90 18.78 -9.65
C THR A 31 -2.96 19.53 -8.71
N MET A 32 -1.84 18.91 -8.30
CA MET A 32 -0.84 19.52 -7.41
C MET A 32 0.38 20.10 -8.14
N SER A 33 0.38 20.16 -9.47
CA SER A 33 1.51 20.72 -10.24
C SER A 33 1.69 22.23 -10.05
N LEU A 34 0.65 22.92 -9.58
CA LEU A 34 0.65 24.36 -9.29
C LEU A 34 1.22 24.69 -7.91
N LEU A 35 1.40 23.68 -7.04
CA LEU A 35 1.88 23.87 -5.67
C LEU A 35 3.41 23.68 -5.59
N PRO A 36 4.09 24.38 -4.66
CA PRO A 36 5.49 24.10 -4.36
C PRO A 36 5.71 22.63 -3.95
N LEU A 37 6.87 22.08 -4.31
CA LEU A 37 7.20 20.66 -4.11
C LEU A 37 6.97 20.16 -2.67
N TYR A 38 7.36 20.97 -1.68
CA TYR A 38 7.21 20.61 -0.27
C TYR A 38 5.73 20.51 0.15
N LEU A 39 4.89 21.43 -0.33
CA LEU A 39 3.45 21.43 -0.06
C LEU A 39 2.74 20.25 -0.72
N ARG A 40 3.09 19.97 -1.99
CA ARG A 40 2.61 18.79 -2.72
C ARG A 40 2.98 17.51 -1.99
N THR A 41 4.22 17.40 -1.54
CA THR A 41 4.70 16.20 -0.83
C THR A 41 3.95 16.03 0.50
N PHE A 42 3.75 17.12 1.24
CA PHE A 42 3.00 17.11 2.50
C PHE A 42 1.55 16.66 2.31
N LEU A 43 0.85 17.21 1.31
CA LEU A 43 -0.53 16.82 1.01
C LEU A 43 -0.62 15.37 0.51
N LEU A 44 0.36 14.92 -0.28
CA LEU A 44 0.37 13.55 -0.74
C LEU A 44 0.59 12.58 0.44
N THR A 45 1.51 12.87 1.35
CA THR A 45 1.80 11.98 2.49
C THR A 45 0.68 11.95 3.53
N ILE A 46 0.03 13.08 3.83
CA ILE A 46 -1.07 13.13 4.80
C ILE A 46 -2.29 12.34 4.35
N ILE A 47 -2.49 12.17 3.04
CA ILE A 47 -3.58 11.34 2.50
C ILE A 47 -3.12 9.89 2.31
N LEU A 48 -1.91 9.69 1.75
CA LEU A 48 -1.39 8.38 1.43
C LEU A 48 -1.13 7.52 2.68
N VAL A 49 -0.61 8.10 3.76
CA VAL A 49 -0.26 7.33 4.98
C VAL A 49 -1.52 6.74 5.63
N PRO A 50 -2.58 7.52 5.94
CA PRO A 50 -3.84 6.97 6.41
C PRO A 50 -4.44 5.95 5.44
N TRP A 51 -4.36 6.19 4.13
CA TRP A 51 -4.83 5.24 3.13
C TRP A 51 -4.15 3.87 3.25
N ILE A 52 -2.82 3.84 3.36
CA ILE A 52 -2.07 2.58 3.48
C ILE A 52 -2.43 1.87 4.80
N VAL A 53 -2.52 2.60 5.90
CA VAL A 53 -2.77 2.02 7.24
C VAL A 53 -4.19 1.46 7.35
N PHE A 54 -5.20 2.22 6.92
CA PHE A 54 -6.61 1.86 7.12
C PHE A 54 -7.21 1.04 5.97
N ALA A 55 -6.72 1.20 4.74
CA ALA A 55 -7.24 0.49 3.58
C ALA A 55 -6.20 -0.47 2.99
N GLY A 56 -5.01 0.02 2.63
CA GLY A 56 -4.02 -0.75 1.89
C GLY A 56 -3.59 -2.05 2.58
N LEU A 57 -3.14 -1.98 3.84
CA LEU A 57 -2.71 -3.15 4.61
C LEU A 57 -3.88 -4.11 4.90
N PRO A 58 -5.04 -3.66 5.41
CA PRO A 58 -6.17 -4.56 5.65
C PRO A 58 -6.70 -5.25 4.39
N LEU A 59 -6.71 -4.56 3.24
CA LEU A 59 -7.11 -5.13 1.95
C LEU A 59 -6.13 -6.21 1.48
N LEU A 60 -4.82 -5.96 1.60
CA LEU A 60 -3.81 -6.97 1.25
C LEU A 60 -3.95 -8.20 2.15
N GLU A 61 -4.13 -8.02 3.45
CA GLU A 61 -4.32 -9.13 4.38
C GLU A 61 -5.56 -9.95 4.03
N ARG A 62 -6.69 -9.30 3.74
CA ARG A 62 -7.90 -9.97 3.25
C ARG A 62 -7.64 -10.76 1.97
N LEU A 63 -6.96 -10.16 0.98
CA LEU A 63 -6.67 -10.81 -0.30
C LEU A 63 -5.77 -12.04 -0.13
N LEU A 64 -4.76 -11.95 0.73
CA LEU A 64 -3.87 -13.05 1.05
C LEU A 64 -4.61 -14.18 1.79
N ASN A 65 -5.46 -13.83 2.76
CA ASN A 65 -6.28 -14.81 3.50
C ASN A 65 -7.29 -15.51 2.59
N MET A 66 -7.93 -14.78 1.68
CA MET A 66 -8.83 -15.36 0.67
C MET A 66 -8.12 -16.39 -0.22
N ARG A 67 -6.86 -16.13 -0.61
CA ARG A 67 -6.06 -17.10 -1.38
C ARG A 67 -5.73 -18.37 -0.60
N GLN A 68 -5.57 -18.28 0.73
CA GLN A 68 -5.33 -19.47 1.57
C GLN A 68 -6.59 -20.34 1.70
N VAL A 69 -7.77 -19.73 1.92
CA VAL A 69 -9.06 -20.45 2.01
C VAL A 69 -9.36 -21.23 0.72
N LYS A 70 -9.01 -20.66 -0.44
CA LYS A 70 -9.20 -21.32 -1.73
C LYS A 70 -8.27 -22.52 -1.95
N LYS A 71 -7.14 -22.59 -1.23
CA LYS A 71 -6.17 -23.70 -1.32
C LYS A 71 -6.63 -24.92 -0.52
N THR A 72 -7.29 -24.72 0.62
CA THR A 72 -7.87 -25.80 1.45
C THR A 72 -9.10 -26.46 0.82
N LYS A 73 -9.86 -25.76 -0.04
CA LYS A 73 -11.02 -26.34 -0.75
C LYS A 73 -10.66 -27.13 -2.02
N ARG A 74 -9.37 -27.21 -2.39
CA ARG A 74 -8.90 -27.84 -3.64
C ARG A 74 -8.00 -29.06 -3.42
N GLN A 75 -7.78 -29.45 -2.16
CA GLN A 75 -7.25 -30.75 -1.74
C GLN A 75 -8.40 -31.59 -1.20
#